data_AF-A0A453RKC1-F1
#
_entry.id   AF-A0A453RKC1-F1
#
_cell.length_a   1.000
_cell.length_b   1.000
_cell.length_c   1.000
_cell.angle_alpha   90.00
_cell.angle_beta   90.00
_cell.angle_gamma   90.00
#
_symmetry.space_group_name_H-M   'P 1'
#
loop_
_entity.id
_entity.type
_entity.pdbx_description
1 polymer ?
#
loop_
_entity_poly.entity_id
_entity_poly.type
_entity_poly.pdbx_seq_one_letter_code
_entity_poly.pdbx_strand_id
1 'polypeptide(L)'
;MNGSIIYEADRPENAGLSKSLKILRKAKEGIDQVQQVSWADLIAVAGAEAVALCGGPEISIRLGRLDSSTADPTGKLPEETLDVVALKTSFGKKGFSTQEMVVLSGAHTIGGKGFGNPNAFDNAYFKVLLEKPRPTSCKSL
;
A
#
# COMPACT_ATOMS: atom_id res chain seq x y z
N MET A 1 11.30 -0.62 3.27
CA MET A 1 10.37 -0.35 4.39
C MET A 1 11.09 -0.74 5.67
N ASN A 2 11.11 0.14 6.67
CA ASN A 2 11.92 0.05 7.90
C ASN A 2 11.05 0.13 9.17
N GLY A 3 9.74 -0.13 9.07
CA GLY A 3 8.83 -0.11 10.22
C GLY A 3 8.52 1.28 10.80
N SER A 4 9.07 2.38 10.26
CA SER A 4 8.91 3.73 10.82
C SER A 4 7.47 4.23 10.91
N ILE A 5 6.54 3.63 10.13
CA ILE A 5 5.11 3.96 10.12
C ILE A 5 4.46 3.94 11.52
N ILE A 6 5.02 3.17 12.46
CA ILE A 6 4.54 3.14 13.85
C ILE A 6 4.68 4.49 14.57
N TYR A 7 5.54 5.39 14.06
CA TYR A 7 5.78 6.75 14.55
C TYR A 7 5.08 7.82 13.71
N GLU A 8 4.30 7.43 12.70
CA GLU A 8 3.78 8.33 11.66
C GLU A 8 2.26 8.22 11.48
N ALA A 9 1.58 7.45 12.34
CA ALA A 9 0.16 7.12 12.20
C ALA A 9 -0.78 8.32 12.38
N ASP A 10 -0.31 9.40 12.96
CA ASP A 10 -1.01 10.67 13.16
C ASP A 10 -0.93 11.61 11.96
N ARG A 11 -0.07 11.30 10.97
CA ARG A 11 0.08 12.12 9.78
C ARG A 11 -1.16 12.07 8.88
N PRO A 12 -1.55 13.19 8.24
CA PRO A 12 -2.72 13.23 7.37
C PRO A 12 -2.69 12.19 6.25
N GLU A 13 -1.51 11.97 5.63
CA GLU A 13 -1.33 11.00 4.55
C GLU A 13 -1.49 9.54 5.00
N ASN A 14 -1.45 9.28 6.31
CA ASN A 14 -1.61 7.96 6.92
C ASN A 14 -2.99 7.77 7.59
N ALA A 15 -3.93 8.69 7.33
CA ALA A 15 -5.26 8.64 7.89
C ALA A 15 -5.95 7.28 7.61
N GLY A 16 -6.47 6.66 8.68
CA GLY A 16 -7.13 5.35 8.62
C GLY A 16 -6.24 4.15 9.00
N LEU A 17 -4.91 4.30 9.02
CA LEU A 17 -4.00 3.19 9.36
C LEU A 17 -4.03 2.80 10.84
N SER A 18 -4.47 3.68 11.73
CA SER A 18 -4.49 3.44 13.19
C SER A 18 -5.25 2.17 13.59
N LYS A 19 -6.31 1.80 12.86
CA LYS A 19 -7.05 0.56 13.14
C LYS A 19 -6.22 -0.67 12.76
N SER A 20 -5.61 -0.67 11.59
CA SER A 20 -4.77 -1.77 11.10
C SER A 20 -3.52 -1.94 11.96
N LEU A 21 -2.88 -0.84 12.38
CA LEU A 21 -1.71 -0.88 13.28
C LEU A 21 -2.05 -1.49 14.65
N LYS A 22 -3.26 -1.25 15.18
CA LYS A 22 -3.71 -1.91 16.42
C LYS A 22 -3.86 -3.43 16.25
N ILE A 23 -4.38 -3.87 15.10
CA ILE A 23 -4.50 -5.31 14.78
C ILE A 23 -3.11 -5.95 14.69
N LEU A 24 -2.20 -5.32 13.94
CA LEU A 24 -0.82 -5.79 13.82
C LEU A 24 -0.09 -5.81 15.17
N ARG A 25 -0.31 -4.82 16.03
CA ARG A 25 0.27 -4.80 17.38
C ARG A 25 -0.15 -6.01 18.20
N LYS A 26 -1.44 -6.35 18.19
CA LYS A 26 -1.95 -7.53 18.90
C LYS A 26 -1.34 -8.83 18.36
N ALA A 27 -1.22 -8.95 17.04
CA ALA A 27 -0.55 -10.10 16.43
C ALA A 27 0.93 -10.17 16.82
N LYS A 28 1.62 -9.03 16.79
CA LYS A 28 3.02 -8.90 17.17
C LYS A 28 3.28 -9.34 18.61
N GLU A 29 2.46 -8.90 19.56
CA GLU A 29 2.59 -9.25 20.98
C GLU A 29 2.60 -10.77 21.19
N GLY A 30 1.78 -11.51 20.43
CA GLY A 30 1.74 -12.97 20.47
C GLY A 30 2.95 -13.62 19.81
N ILE A 31 3.37 -13.12 18.64
CA ILE A 31 4.53 -13.64 17.90
C ILE A 31 5.81 -13.43 18.72
N ASP A 32 5.98 -12.26 19.32
CA ASP A 32 7.15 -11.88 20.10
C ASP A 32 7.33 -12.73 21.37
N GLN A 33 6.29 -13.44 21.84
CA GLN A 33 6.43 -14.44 22.93
C GLN A 33 7.24 -15.67 22.48
N VAL A 34 7.24 -15.98 21.19
CA VAL A 34 7.95 -17.13 20.61
C VAL A 34 9.27 -16.67 20.01
N GLN A 35 9.23 -15.65 19.16
CA GLN A 35 10.39 -15.09 18.51
C GLN A 35 10.13 -13.61 18.19
N GLN A 36 11.04 -12.74 18.65
CA GLN A 36 10.95 -11.34 18.32
C GLN A 36 11.12 -11.12 16.81
N VAL A 37 10.22 -10.33 16.24
CA VAL A 37 10.26 -9.92 14.83
C VAL A 37 10.31 -8.39 14.72
N SER A 38 10.85 -7.86 13.62
CA SER A 38 10.76 -6.41 13.37
C SER A 38 9.35 -6.02 12.90
N TRP A 39 8.94 -4.79 13.16
CA TRP A 39 7.75 -4.21 12.55
C TRP A 39 7.87 -4.19 11.02
N ALA A 40 9.05 -3.92 10.51
CA ALA A 40 9.34 -3.92 9.08
C ALA A 40 9.02 -5.27 8.42
N ASP A 41 9.41 -6.39 9.04
CA ASP A 41 9.10 -7.72 8.53
C ASP A 41 7.64 -8.10 8.77
N LEU A 42 7.09 -7.81 9.96
CA LEU A 42 5.70 -8.09 10.27
C LEU A 42 4.74 -7.44 9.25
N ILE A 43 4.96 -6.17 8.91
CA ILE A 43 4.13 -5.46 7.93
C ILE A 43 4.27 -6.05 6.53
N ALA A 44 5.49 -6.42 6.13
CA ALA A 44 5.73 -7.03 4.83
C ALA A 44 5.03 -8.40 4.70
N VAL A 45 5.13 -9.24 5.73
CA VAL A 45 4.44 -10.55 5.78
C VAL A 45 2.93 -10.35 5.82
N ALA A 46 2.42 -9.49 6.71
CA ALA A 46 0.98 -9.26 6.81
C ALA A 46 0.36 -8.74 5.51
N GLY A 47 1.09 -7.90 4.76
CA GLY A 47 0.67 -7.44 3.44
C GLY A 47 0.59 -8.58 2.42
N ALA A 48 1.59 -9.46 2.37
CA ALA A 48 1.59 -10.64 1.50
C ALA A 48 0.45 -11.60 1.84
N GLU A 49 0.25 -11.90 3.12
CA GLU A 49 -0.85 -12.74 3.61
C GLU A 49 -2.22 -12.14 3.25
N ALA A 50 -2.39 -10.81 3.39
CA ALA A 50 -3.63 -10.16 3.02
C ALA A 50 -3.96 -10.31 1.53
N VAL A 51 -2.95 -10.23 0.65
CA VAL A 51 -3.13 -10.48 -0.80
C VAL A 51 -3.55 -11.93 -1.06
N ALA A 52 -2.86 -12.90 -0.46
CA ALA A 52 -3.16 -14.32 -0.64
C ALA A 52 -4.57 -14.68 -0.11
N LEU A 53 -4.94 -14.17 1.07
CA LEU A 53 -6.27 -14.37 1.66
C LEU A 53 -7.41 -13.80 0.80
N CYS A 54 -7.12 -12.78 -0.01
CA CYS A 54 -8.08 -12.21 -0.96
C CYS A 54 -8.08 -12.95 -2.31
N GLY A 55 -7.38 -14.08 -2.45
CA GLY A 55 -7.29 -14.85 -3.68
C GLY A 55 -6.24 -14.34 -4.68
N GLY A 56 -5.34 -13.48 -4.23
CA GLY A 56 -4.21 -12.98 -5.02
C GLY A 56 -3.04 -13.97 -5.09
N PRO A 57 -1.95 -13.59 -5.76
CA PRO A 57 -0.75 -14.42 -5.83
C PRO A 57 -0.08 -14.57 -4.46
N GLU A 58 0.57 -15.71 -4.24
CA GLU A 58 1.49 -15.88 -3.10
C GLU A 58 2.75 -15.03 -3.33
N ILE A 59 3.08 -14.19 -2.34
CA ILE A 59 4.24 -13.29 -2.41
C ILE A 59 5.27 -13.75 -1.39
N SER A 60 6.38 -14.31 -1.87
CA SER A 60 7.49 -14.73 -1.02
C SER A 60 8.19 -13.52 -0.39
N ILE A 61 8.09 -13.40 0.94
CA ILE A 61 8.74 -12.33 1.70
C ILE A 61 10.10 -12.80 2.23
N ARG A 62 11.17 -12.11 1.79
CA ARG A 62 12.48 -12.22 2.45
C ARG A 62 12.44 -11.48 3.78
N LEU A 63 12.87 -12.14 4.85
CA LEU A 63 12.95 -11.57 6.20
C LEU A 63 14.34 -11.00 6.50
N GLY A 64 14.48 -10.31 7.62
CA GLY A 64 15.72 -9.69 8.10
C GLY A 64 15.73 -8.16 8.04
N ARG A 65 14.57 -7.51 7.85
CA ARG A 65 14.49 -6.04 7.89
C ARG A 65 14.66 -5.56 9.33
N LEU A 66 15.36 -4.45 9.50
CA LEU A 66 15.53 -3.79 10.79
C LEU A 66 14.53 -2.65 10.94
N ASP A 67 14.08 -2.43 12.17
CA ASP A 67 13.22 -1.30 12.50
C ASP A 67 14.04 -0.01 12.62
N SER A 68 13.49 1.07 12.07
CA SER A 68 13.91 2.43 12.36
C SER A 68 13.55 2.78 13.78
N SER A 69 14.38 3.58 14.45
CA SER A 69 14.08 4.16 15.76
C SER A 69 13.38 5.52 15.67
N THR A 70 13.25 6.08 14.46
CA THR A 70 12.65 7.39 14.19
C THR A 70 11.70 7.36 13.00
N ALA A 71 10.82 8.35 12.93
CA ALA A 71 9.92 8.57 11.81
C ALA A 71 10.68 8.97 10.53
N ASP A 72 10.19 8.52 9.38
CA ASP A 72 10.69 8.93 8.07
C ASP A 72 10.28 10.39 7.76
N PRO A 73 11.02 11.13 6.91
CA PRO A 73 10.58 12.42 6.40
C PRO A 73 9.20 12.38 5.71
N THR A 74 8.43 13.46 5.84
CA THR A 74 7.12 13.64 5.19
C THR A 74 7.24 13.85 3.68
N GLY A 75 6.11 13.88 2.97
CA GLY A 75 6.07 14.19 1.53
C GLY A 75 6.65 13.09 0.63
N LYS A 76 6.74 11.85 1.15
CA LYS A 76 7.24 10.69 0.41
C LYS A 76 6.13 9.88 -0.28
N LEU A 77 4.87 10.09 0.07
CA LEU A 77 3.71 9.42 -0.51
C LEU A 77 3.12 10.24 -1.67
N PRO A 78 2.73 9.61 -2.78
CA PRO A 78 2.00 10.30 -3.85
C PRO A 78 0.61 10.71 -3.36
N GLU A 79 0.19 11.94 -3.64
CA GLU A 79 -1.18 12.39 -3.39
C GLU A 79 -2.14 11.77 -4.42
N GLU A 80 -3.40 11.54 -4.03
CA GLU A 80 -4.43 10.97 -4.90
C GLU A 80 -4.83 11.90 -6.07
N THR A 81 -4.49 13.18 -5.98
CA THR A 81 -4.78 14.23 -6.96
C THR A 81 -3.68 14.40 -8.02
N LEU A 82 -2.56 13.68 -7.90
CA LEU A 82 -1.44 13.80 -8.83
C LEU A 82 -1.82 13.36 -10.24
N ASP A 83 -1.32 14.10 -11.23
CA ASP A 83 -1.39 13.67 -12.62
C ASP A 83 -0.43 12.50 -12.91
N VAL A 84 -0.54 11.92 -14.11
CA VAL A 84 0.28 10.75 -14.50
C VAL A 84 1.78 11.04 -14.56
N VAL A 85 2.18 12.29 -14.84
CA VAL A 85 3.60 12.67 -14.93
C VAL A 85 4.20 12.76 -13.53
N ALA A 86 3.48 13.39 -12.61
CA ALA A 86 3.86 13.47 -11.21
C ALA A 86 3.86 12.08 -10.54
N LEU A 87 2.88 11.22 -10.85
CA LEU A 87 2.85 9.83 -10.36
C LEU A 87 4.07 9.04 -10.83
N LYS A 88 4.38 9.06 -12.14
CA LYS A 88 5.59 8.41 -12.68
C LYS A 88 6.85 8.89 -11.99
N THR A 89 6.95 10.20 -11.75
CA THR A 89 8.09 10.81 -11.05
C THR A 89 8.20 10.32 -9.61
N SER A 90 7.08 10.27 -8.88
CA SER A 90 7.04 9.80 -7.49
C SER A 90 7.46 8.33 -7.36
N PHE A 91 6.91 7.44 -8.18
CA PHE A 91 7.28 6.03 -8.21
C PHE A 91 8.73 5.81 -8.70
N GLY A 92 9.17 6.59 -9.68
CA GLY A 92 10.55 6.57 -10.17
C GLY A 92 11.58 6.92 -9.10
N LYS A 93 11.27 7.86 -8.19
CA LYS A 93 12.12 8.18 -7.03
C LYS A 93 12.28 7.00 -6.05
N LYS A 94 11.40 5.99 -6.13
CA LYS A 94 11.48 4.74 -5.36
C LYS A 94 12.10 3.58 -6.15
N GLY A 95 12.54 3.83 -7.38
CA GLY A 95 13.15 2.84 -8.26
C GLY A 95 12.17 2.02 -9.10
N PHE A 96 10.89 2.40 -9.14
CA PHE A 96 9.89 1.70 -9.94
C PHE A 96 9.78 2.25 -11.37
N SER A 97 9.65 1.35 -12.33
CA SER A 97 9.26 1.65 -13.71
C SER A 97 7.80 2.10 -13.81
N THR A 98 7.41 2.64 -14.97
CA THR A 98 5.99 2.94 -15.25
C THR A 98 5.12 1.69 -15.23
N GLN A 99 5.64 0.55 -15.70
CA GLN A 99 4.90 -0.71 -15.66
C GLN A 99 4.64 -1.16 -14.23
N GLU A 100 5.65 -1.11 -13.35
CA GLU A 100 5.49 -1.47 -11.94
C GLU A 100 4.55 -0.52 -11.20
N MET A 101 4.59 0.78 -11.52
CA MET A 101 3.60 1.74 -11.02
C MET A 101 2.16 1.31 -11.38
N VAL A 102 1.91 0.93 -12.64
CA VAL A 102 0.59 0.47 -13.10
C VAL A 102 0.20 -0.83 -12.40
N VAL A 103 1.12 -1.78 -12.27
CA VAL A 103 0.88 -3.04 -11.55
C VAL A 103 0.52 -2.79 -10.08
N LEU A 104 1.28 -1.96 -9.38
CA LEU A 104 1.03 -1.60 -7.98
C LEU A 104 -0.28 -0.83 -7.79
N SER A 105 -0.68 -0.02 -8.77
CA SER A 105 -1.99 0.67 -8.76
C SER A 105 -3.16 -0.32 -8.74
N GLY A 106 -2.96 -1.54 -9.25
CA GLY A 106 -3.92 -2.63 -9.20
C GLY A 106 -4.31 -3.06 -7.78
N ALA A 107 -3.52 -2.74 -6.75
CA ALA A 107 -3.86 -3.01 -5.36
C ALA A 107 -5.19 -2.33 -4.93
N HIS A 108 -5.61 -1.28 -5.64
CA HIS A 108 -6.92 -0.63 -5.45
C HIS A 108 -8.13 -1.49 -5.82
N THR A 109 -7.92 -2.70 -6.36
CA THR A 109 -9.00 -3.68 -6.59
C THR A 109 -9.62 -4.19 -5.29
N ILE A 110 -8.89 -4.10 -4.17
CA ILE A 110 -9.38 -4.45 -2.83
C ILE A 110 -9.72 -3.16 -2.06
N GLY A 111 -10.74 -3.23 -1.22
CA GLY A 111 -11.12 -2.16 -0.30
C GLY A 111 -12.24 -1.24 -0.81
N GLY A 112 -12.41 -0.12 -0.10
CA GLY A 112 -13.65 0.68 -0.16
C GLY A 112 -13.79 1.68 -1.31
N LYS A 113 -12.86 1.71 -2.28
CA LYS A 113 -12.90 2.69 -3.39
C LYS A 113 -13.83 2.26 -4.54
N GLY A 114 -14.50 1.11 -4.43
CA GLY A 114 -15.59 0.70 -5.33
C GLY A 114 -15.13 0.10 -6.67
N PHE A 115 -14.01 -0.61 -6.68
CA PHE A 115 -13.49 -1.34 -7.83
C PHE A 115 -13.77 -2.84 -7.69
N GLY A 116 -14.98 -3.29 -8.02
CA GLY A 116 -15.35 -4.71 -7.93
C GLY A 116 -15.64 -5.19 -6.52
N ASN A 117 -15.33 -6.46 -6.22
CA ASN A 117 -15.53 -7.05 -4.89
C ASN A 117 -14.42 -6.57 -3.94
N PRO A 118 -14.76 -5.88 -2.82
CA PRO A 118 -13.76 -5.27 -1.95
C PRO A 118 -12.83 -6.26 -1.23
N ASN A 119 -13.11 -7.57 -1.28
CA ASN A 119 -12.32 -8.62 -0.64
C ASN A 119 -11.75 -9.64 -1.65
N ALA A 120 -11.73 -9.32 -2.95
CA ALA A 120 -11.17 -10.17 -3.98
C ALA A 120 -10.00 -9.46 -4.69
N PHE A 121 -8.85 -10.12 -4.74
CA PHE A 121 -7.71 -9.69 -5.53
C PHE A 121 -7.89 -10.19 -6.97
N ASP A 122 -8.35 -9.33 -7.86
CA ASP A 122 -8.52 -9.65 -9.28
C ASP A 122 -8.14 -8.46 -10.18
N ASN A 123 -8.55 -8.49 -11.45
CA ASN A 123 -8.29 -7.41 -12.41
C ASN A 123 -9.47 -6.44 -12.59
N ALA A 124 -10.45 -6.42 -11.67
CA ALA A 124 -11.62 -5.55 -11.77
C ALA A 124 -11.24 -4.07 -11.78
N TYR A 125 -10.22 -3.66 -11.02
CA TYR A 125 -9.68 -2.29 -11.06
C TYR A 125 -9.40 -1.82 -12.49
N PHE A 126 -8.66 -2.62 -13.27
CA PHE A 126 -8.31 -2.24 -14.64
C PHE A 126 -9.51 -2.28 -15.59
N LYS A 127 -10.41 -3.26 -15.44
CA LYS A 127 -11.65 -3.33 -16.24
C LYS A 127 -12.52 -2.08 -16.04
N VAL A 128 -12.72 -1.66 -14.79
CA VAL A 128 -13.49 -0.46 -14.45
C VAL A 128 -12.85 0.81 -15.03
N LEU A 129 -11.51 0.92 -15.01
CA LEU A 129 -10.80 2.05 -15.62
C LEU A 129 -10.95 2.12 -17.14
N LEU A 130 -11.12 0.98 -17.81
CA LEU A 130 -11.36 0.93 -19.26
C LEU A 130 -12.82 1.28 -19.60
N GLU A 131 -13.76 0.93 -18.73
CA GLU A 131 -15.19 1.16 -18.93
C GLU A 131 -15.65 2.57 -18.59
N LYS A 132 -15.02 3.24 -17.61
CA LYS A 132 -15.35 4.62 -17.22
C LYS A 132 -14.49 5.60 -18.04
N PRO A 133 -15.08 6.36 -18.99
CA PRO A 133 -14.35 7.46 -19.61
C PRO A 133 -13.96 8.45 -18.50
N ARG A 134 -12.71 8.92 -18.50
CA ARG A 134 -12.33 10.07 -17.68
C ARG A 134 -13.34 11.19 -17.93
N PRO A 135 -13.86 11.90 -16.92
CA PRO A 135 -14.60 13.13 -17.18
C PRO A 135 -13.68 14.01 -18.04
N THR A 136 -14.16 14.37 -19.22
CA THR A 136 -13.43 15.21 -20.17
C THR A 136 -13.23 16.60 -19.57
N SER A 137 -12.20 16.79 -18.75
CA SER A 137 -11.67 18.13 -18.47
C SER A 137 -10.75 18.52 -19.63
N CYS A 138 -11.36 18.74 -20.79
CA CYS A 138 -10.74 19.47 -21.88
C CYS A 138 -11.87 20.25 -22.56
N LYS A 139 -12.25 21.37 -21.93
CA LYS A 139 -12.85 22.49 -22.64
C LYS A 139 -11.87 23.65 -22.47
N SER A 140 -11.17 23.92 -23.57
CA SER A 140 -10.52 25.17 -23.86
C SER A 140 -11.43 26.36 -23.53
N LEU A 141 -10.90 27.31 -22.76
CA LEU A 141 -11.17 28.74 -22.90
C LEU A 141 -9.82 29.45 -22.91
#